data_AF-A0A7V4PJ35-F1
#
_entry.id   AF-A0A7V4PJ35-F1
#
_cell.length_a   1.000
_cell.length_b   1.000
_cell.length_c   1.000
_cell.angle_alpha   90.00
_cell.angle_beta   90.00
_cell.angle_gamma   90.00
#
_symmetry.space_group_name_H-M   'P 1'
#
loop_
_entity.id
_entity.type
_entity.pdbx_description
1 polymer ?
#
loop_
_entity_poly.entity_id
_entity_poly.type
_entity_poly.pdbx_seq_one_letter_code
_entity_poly.pdbx_strand_id
1 'polypeptide(L)' 'MKMQEVRQKAKALGLRDTFGLSKAALIKKIQRAEGNFDCFGTAKDYCDQLECCFREDCLTPRKS' A
#
# COMPACT_ATOMS: atom_id res chain seq x y z
N MET A 1 -7.42 -4.26 -0.99
CA MET A 1 -6.86 -5.00 0.18
C MET A 1 -7.34 -4.37 1.50
N LYS A 2 -7.74 -5.15 2.53
CA LYS A 2 -8.22 -4.60 3.83
C LYS A 2 -7.07 -4.14 4.73
N MET A 3 -7.32 -3.21 5.67
CA MET A 3 -6.28 -2.69 6.58
C MET A 3 -5.56 -3.76 7.42
N GLN A 4 -6.27 -4.81 7.83
CA GLN A 4 -5.68 -5.94 8.56
C GLN A 4 -4.62 -6.65 7.70
N GLU A 5 -4.95 -6.96 6.45
CA GLU A 5 -4.03 -7.59 5.50
C GLU A 5 -2.77 -6.75 5.28
N VAL A 6 -2.92 -5.43 5.16
CA VAL A 6 -1.79 -4.51 5.00
C VAL A 6 -0.86 -4.60 6.22
N ARG A 7 -1.41 -4.66 7.44
CA ARG A 7 -0.62 -4.85 8.67
C ARG A 7 0.08 -6.20 8.71
N GLN A 8 -0.58 -7.27 8.27
CA GLN A 8 0.04 -8.59 8.19
C GLN A 8 1.24 -8.59 7.23
N LYS A 9 1.08 -8.00 6.03
CA LYS A 9 2.15 -7.89 5.04
C LYS A 9 3.33 -7.05 5.57
N ALA A 10 3.04 -5.93 6.24
CA ALA A 10 4.08 -5.12 6.89
C ALA A 10 4.84 -5.90 7.96
N LYS A 11 4.14 -6.67 8.80
CA LYS A 11 4.75 -7.51 9.83
C LYS A 11 5.61 -8.63 9.22
N ALA A 12 5.14 -9.24 8.12
CA ALA A 12 5.90 -10.26 7.39
C ALA A 12 7.21 -9.70 6.81
N LEU A 13 7.23 -8.42 6.43
CA LEU A 13 8.43 -7.69 5.98
C LEU A 13 9.31 -7.18 7.13
N GLY A 14 8.96 -7.47 8.39
CA GLY A 14 9.72 -7.04 9.56
C GLY A 14 9.52 -5.56 9.95
N LEU A 15 8.50 -4.88 9.41
CA LEU A 15 8.17 -3.50 9.80
C LEU A 15 7.57 -3.49 11.20
N ARG A 16 8.23 -2.80 12.15
CA ARG A 16 7.81 -2.71 13.56
C ARG A 16 6.97 -1.46 13.84
N ASP A 17 7.22 -0.36 13.13
CA ASP A 17 6.53 0.93 13.29
C ASP A 17 5.30 1.07 12.40
N THR A 18 4.30 0.22 12.61
CA THR A 18 3.03 0.22 11.85
C THR A 18 1.85 0.78 12.63
N PHE A 19 2.03 1.03 13.93
CA PHE A 19 0.98 1.52 14.83
C PHE A 19 0.74 3.02 14.61
N GLY A 20 -0.52 3.46 14.58
CA GLY A 20 -0.88 4.87 14.31
C GLY A 20 -0.78 5.31 12.83
N LEU A 21 -0.23 4.47 11.94
CA LEU A 21 -0.17 4.80 10.52
C LEU A 21 -1.52 4.62 9.83
N SER A 22 -1.87 5.59 8.98
CA SER A 22 -2.95 5.44 8.02
C SER A 22 -2.63 4.31 7.04
N LYS A 23 -3.67 3.69 6.48
CA LYS A 23 -3.54 2.65 5.45
C LYS A 23 -2.58 3.05 4.33
N ALA A 24 -2.71 4.27 3.83
CA ALA A 24 -1.85 4.79 2.77
C ALA A 24 -0.38 4.85 3.18
N ALA A 25 -0.08 5.39 4.37
CA ALA A 25 1.30 5.49 4.87
C ALA A 25 1.92 4.10 5.09
N LEU A 26 1.12 3.14 5.56
CA LEU A 26 1.57 1.77 5.77
C LEU A 26 1.87 1.07 4.43
N ILE A 27 1.01 1.23 3.43
CA ILE A 27 1.24 0.68 2.09
C ILE A 27 2.52 1.26 1.47
N LYS A 28 2.73 2.58 1.59
CA LYS A 28 3.97 3.23 1.12
C LYS A 28 5.23 2.66 1.77
N LYS A 29 5.17 2.39 3.09
CA LYS A 29 6.28 1.71 3.79
C LYS A 29 6.52 0.30 3.26
N ILE A 30 5.45 -0.45 3.02
CA ILE A 30 5.55 -1.81 2.46
C ILE A 30 6.19 -1.75 1.07
N GLN A 31 5.74 -0.86 0.19
CA GLN A 31 6.32 -0.70 -1.14
C GLN A 31 7.83 -0.45 -1.06
N ARG A 32 8.27 0.47 -0.20
CA ARG A 32 9.71 0.74 0.02
C ARG A 32 10.46 -0.48 0.56
N ALA A 33 9.86 -1.20 1.51
CA ALA A 33 10.45 -2.42 2.07
C ALA A 33 10.54 -3.56 1.05
N GLU A 34 9.63 -3.59 0.06
CA GLU A 34 9.69 -4.50 -1.09
C GLU A 34 10.68 -4.03 -2.17
N GLY A 35 11.33 -2.88 -2.00
CA GLY A 35 12.21 -2.28 -3.01
C GLY A 35 11.48 -1.55 -4.14
N ASN A 36 10.17 -1.33 -3.99
CA ASN A 36 9.32 -0.61 -4.92
C ASN A 36 9.17 0.89 -4.56
N PHE A 37 8.68 1.67 -5.51
CA PHE A 37 8.33 3.08 -5.30
C PHE A 37 7.07 3.22 -4.42
N ASP A 38 7.04 4.23 -3.54
CA ASP A 38 5.87 4.54 -2.70
C ASP A 38 4.74 5.28 -3.45
N CYS A 39 4.36 4.76 -4.61
CA CYS A 39 3.37 5.32 -5.53
C CYS A 39 1.91 5.15 -5.07
N PHE A 40 1.66 4.58 -3.89
CA PHE A 40 0.30 4.38 -3.41
C PHE A 40 -0.46 5.71 -3.26
N GLY A 41 -1.60 5.82 -3.94
CA GLY A 41 -2.44 7.00 -4.00
C GLY A 41 -1.92 8.13 -4.91
N THR A 42 -0.85 7.90 -5.68
CA THR A 42 -0.37 8.88 -6.67
C THR A 42 -0.83 8.56 -8.09
N ALA A 43 -1.11 7.30 -8.40
CA ALA A 43 -1.69 6.90 -9.67
C ALA A 43 -3.15 7.38 -9.75
N LYS A 44 -3.48 8.16 -10.79
CA LYS A 44 -4.83 8.71 -11.02
C LYS A 44 -5.67 7.86 -11.97
N ASP A 45 -5.09 7.49 -13.11
CA ASP A 45 -5.80 6.77 -14.19
C ASP A 45 -5.21 5.40 -14.46
N TYR A 46 -3.88 5.28 -14.43
CA TYR A 46 -3.18 4.08 -14.82
C TYR A 46 -1.97 3.81 -13.93
N CYS A 47 -1.74 2.53 -13.67
CA CYS A 47 -0.56 2.01 -13.00
C CYS A 47 -0.14 0.72 -13.73
N ASP A 48 1.10 0.74 -14.23
CA ASP A 48 1.80 -0.32 -14.95
C ASP A 48 2.36 -1.41 -14.01
N GLN A 49 2.39 -1.18 -12.70
CA GLN A 49 2.73 -2.21 -11.72
C GLN A 49 1.56 -3.18 -11.50
N LEU A 50 1.35 -4.07 -12.48
CA LEU A 50 0.29 -5.08 -12.47
C LEU A 50 0.42 -6.08 -11.30
N GLU A 51 1.63 -6.32 -10.82
CA GLU A 51 1.92 -7.21 -9.69
C GLU A 51 1.69 -6.55 -8.32
N CYS A 52 1.36 -5.26 -8.28
CA CYS A 52 1.12 -4.54 -7.03
C CYS A 52 -0.18 -5.01 -6.38
N CYS A 53 -0.08 -5.68 -5.23
CA CYS A 53 -1.24 -6.15 -4.44
C CYS A 53 -2.16 -5.01 -3.96
N PHE A 54 -1.70 -3.76 -4.03
CA PHE A 54 -2.45 -2.57 -3.62
C PHE A 54 -3.07 -1.82 -4.80
N ARG A 55 -2.84 -2.28 -6.04
CA ARG A 55 -3.28 -1.60 -7.28
C ARG A 55 -4.78 -1.32 -7.29
N GLU A 56 -5.60 -2.29 -6.94
CA GLU A 56 -7.06 -2.11 -6.87
C GLU A 56 -7.43 -1.01 -5.88
N ASP A 57 -6.81 -1.00 -4.70
CA ASP A 57 -7.06 -0.01 -3.67
C ASP A 57 -6.56 1.39 -4.06
N CYS A 58 -5.49 1.43 -4.85
CA CYS A 58 -4.89 2.66 -5.38
C CYS A 58 -5.73 3.29 -6.49
N LEU A 59 -6.34 2.46 -7.36
CA LEU A 59 -7.14 2.89 -8.51
C LEU A 59 -8.63 3.00 -8.18
N THR A 60 -9.07 2.54 -7.01
CA THR A 60 -10.47 2.70 -6.60
C THR A 60 -10.73 4.18 -6.27
N PRO A 61 -11.61 4.88 -7.00
CA PRO A 61 -12.00 6.23 -6.63
C PRO A 61 -12.66 6.18 -5.25
N ARG A 62 -12.26 7.09 -4.35
CA ARG A 62 -12.99 7.29 -3.09
C ARG A 62 -14.45 7.54 -3.46
N LYS A 63 -15.35 6.62 -3.09
CA LYS A 63 -16.78 6.87 -3.16
C LYS A 63 -17.05 8.06 -2.23
N SER A 64 -17.39 9.19 -2.84
CA SER A 64 -17.84 10.43 -2.21
C SER A 64 -19.09 10.18 -1.38
#